data_AF-A0A7Y2ISY5-F1
#
_entry.id   AF-A0A7Y2ISY5-F1
#
_cell.length_a   1.000
_cell.length_b   1.000
_cell.length_c   1.000
_cell.angle_alpha   90.00
_cell.angle_beta   90.00
_cell.angle_gamma   90.00
#
_symmetry.space_group_name_H-M   'P 1'
#
loop_
_entity.id
_entity.type
_entity.pdbx_description
1 polymer ?
#
loop_
_entity_poly.entity_id
_entity_poly.type
_entity_poly.pdbx_seq_one_letter_code
_entity_poly.pdbx_strand_id
1 'polypeptide(L)'
;MDDASTRLLDAFAVAIPRYLLDLVGSRGWVAAGLDEAADEAAQWLRRELRDLLDLPYARQPRSPLEIAQEATVIVGDVLDAAGVEPPARDAATIEALPGDVYDLAPASSTVLGEEAWEAHIAWGVTKASAMTATVQRPVAAYVGRNLMDRTRLASVAEAAGYSLVEWEPDTSQYAVALVDLADSRADDAIGVLAEAGVRVIGFGPHVDDIAMARARALGASEVVARSRFFSRLGEWFAPVV
;
A
#
# COMPACT_ATOMS: atom_id res chain seq x y z
N MET A 1 4.48 -21.13 2.14
CA MET A 1 3.64 -20.70 1.02
C MET A 1 2.21 -21.22 1.15
N ASP A 2 1.20 -20.39 0.89
CA ASP A 2 -0.22 -20.79 0.86
C ASP A 2 -0.67 -21.29 -0.52
N ASP A 3 -1.92 -21.78 -0.63
CA ASP A 3 -2.47 -22.34 -1.88
C ASP A 3 -2.53 -21.31 -3.00
N ALA A 4 -2.84 -20.04 -2.69
CA ALA A 4 -2.93 -18.97 -3.67
C ALA A 4 -1.56 -18.62 -4.26
N SER A 5 -0.54 -18.56 -3.40
CA SER A 5 0.85 -18.32 -3.80
C SER A 5 1.41 -19.49 -4.62
N THR A 6 1.06 -20.73 -4.26
CA THR A 6 1.43 -21.92 -5.04
C THR A 6 0.81 -21.88 -6.43
N ARG A 7 -0.49 -21.54 -6.53
CA ARG A 7 -1.20 -21.38 -7.81
C ARG A 7 -0.56 -20.30 -8.69
N LEU A 8 -0.19 -19.15 -8.12
CA LEU A 8 0.49 -18.08 -8.84
C LEU A 8 1.83 -18.54 -9.42
N LEU A 9 2.66 -19.18 -8.58
CA LEU A 9 3.96 -19.71 -8.99
C LEU A 9 3.81 -20.71 -10.14
N ASP A 10 2.90 -21.68 -9.99
CA ASP A 10 2.69 -22.72 -11.00
C ASP A 10 2.15 -22.13 -12.30
N ALA A 11 1.17 -21.23 -12.24
CA ALA A 11 0.58 -20.60 -13.43
C ALA A 11 1.61 -19.83 -14.25
N PHE A 12 2.47 -19.03 -13.59
CA PHE A 12 3.53 -18.29 -14.27
C PHE A 12 4.59 -19.22 -14.86
N ALA A 13 5.02 -20.22 -14.10
CA ALA A 13 6.07 -21.13 -14.51
C ALA A 13 5.65 -22.06 -15.66
N VAL A 14 4.36 -22.42 -15.74
CA VAL A 14 3.81 -23.18 -16.87
C VAL A 14 3.64 -22.28 -18.09
N ALA A 15 3.24 -21.03 -17.92
CA ALA A 15 2.96 -20.12 -19.03
C ALA A 15 4.21 -19.63 -19.77
N ILE A 16 5.29 -19.34 -19.03
CA ILE A 16 6.45 -18.63 -19.59
C ILE A 16 7.18 -19.36 -20.72
N PRO A 17 7.50 -20.67 -20.62
CA PRO A 17 8.17 -21.38 -21.71
C PRO A 17 7.35 -21.34 -22.99
N ARG A 18 6.05 -21.61 -22.88
CA ARG A 18 5.14 -21.58 -24.02
C ARG A 18 5.06 -20.19 -24.64
N TYR A 19 4.89 -19.16 -23.83
CA TYR A 19 4.85 -17.78 -24.29
C TYR A 19 6.12 -17.39 -25.07
N LEU A 20 7.29 -17.72 -24.53
CA LEU A 20 8.59 -17.41 -25.15
C LEU A 20 8.77 -18.16 -26.47
N LEU A 21 8.50 -19.47 -26.50
CA LEU A 21 8.64 -20.28 -27.71
C LEU A 21 7.63 -19.87 -28.80
N ASP A 22 6.38 -19.59 -28.42
CA ASP A 22 5.35 -19.11 -29.34
C ASP A 22 5.76 -17.73 -29.93
N LEU A 23 6.28 -16.83 -29.09
CA LEU A 23 6.73 -15.50 -29.53
C LEU A 23 7.93 -15.58 -30.47
N VAL A 24 8.99 -16.30 -30.08
CA VAL A 24 10.19 -16.50 -30.90
C VAL A 24 9.84 -17.17 -32.22
N GLY A 25 9.00 -18.21 -32.18
CA GLY A 25 8.50 -18.89 -33.38
C GLY A 25 7.68 -17.97 -34.29
N SER A 26 6.82 -17.11 -33.73
CA SER A 26 6.03 -16.15 -34.50
C SER A 26 6.89 -15.09 -35.21
N ARG A 27 8.07 -14.80 -34.66
CA ARG A 27 9.06 -13.89 -35.24
C ARG A 27 9.99 -14.57 -36.25
N GLY A 28 9.86 -15.89 -36.42
CA GLY A 28 10.69 -16.68 -37.33
C GLY A 28 12.16 -16.77 -36.89
N TRP A 29 12.44 -16.50 -35.63
CA TRP A 29 13.79 -16.58 -35.07
C TRP A 29 14.13 -18.04 -34.76
N VAL A 30 15.37 -18.43 -35.09
CA VAL A 30 15.85 -19.80 -34.96
C VAL A 30 17.21 -19.77 -34.30
N ALA A 31 17.34 -20.48 -33.17
CA ALA A 31 18.59 -20.70 -32.47
C ALA A 31 18.57 -22.10 -31.86
N ALA A 32 19.75 -22.73 -31.75
CA ALA A 32 19.87 -23.97 -31.00
C ALA A 32 19.77 -23.67 -29.50
N GLY A 33 19.11 -24.52 -28.72
CA GLY A 33 18.99 -24.36 -27.26
C GLY A 33 17.79 -23.55 -26.79
N LEU A 34 16.85 -23.17 -27.67
CA LEU A 34 15.69 -22.35 -27.30
C LEU A 34 14.76 -23.06 -26.31
N ASP A 35 14.51 -24.35 -26.52
CA ASP A 35 13.68 -25.15 -25.61
C ASP A 35 14.33 -25.26 -24.22
N GLU A 36 15.63 -25.56 -24.17
CA GLU A 36 16.40 -25.63 -22.93
C GLU A 36 16.44 -24.28 -22.20
N ALA A 37 16.61 -23.18 -22.93
CA ALA A 37 16.62 -21.83 -22.37
C ALA A 37 15.23 -21.40 -21.85
N ALA A 38 14.16 -21.78 -22.54
CA ALA A 38 12.79 -21.55 -22.07
C ALA A 38 12.51 -22.32 -20.78
N ASP A 39 12.96 -23.57 -20.68
CA ASP A 39 12.88 -24.38 -19.46
C ASP A 39 13.74 -23.80 -18.33
N GLU A 40 14.95 -23.31 -18.63
CA GLU A 40 15.81 -22.62 -17.68
C GLU A 40 15.16 -21.32 -17.16
N ALA A 41 14.54 -20.53 -18.04
CA ALA A 41 13.79 -19.33 -17.66
C ALA A 41 12.64 -19.66 -16.70
N ALA A 42 11.89 -20.73 -16.95
CA ALA A 42 10.85 -21.17 -16.01
C ALA A 42 11.42 -21.65 -14.67
N GLN A 43 12.55 -22.36 -14.65
CA GLN A 43 13.19 -22.78 -13.41
C GLN A 43 13.70 -21.60 -12.59
N TRP A 44 14.32 -20.62 -13.25
CA TRP A 44 14.76 -19.37 -12.65
C TRP A 44 13.57 -18.61 -12.07
N LEU A 45 12.50 -18.44 -12.85
CA LEU A 45 11.28 -17.76 -12.43
C LEU A 45 10.63 -18.43 -11.21
N ARG A 46 10.55 -19.77 -11.19
CA ARG A 46 10.04 -20.52 -10.04
C ARG A 46 10.81 -20.25 -8.77
N ARG A 47 12.14 -20.16 -8.85
CA ARG A 47 12.99 -19.86 -7.69
C ARG A 47 12.74 -18.45 -7.19
N GLU A 48 12.80 -17.46 -8.07
CA GLU A 48 12.62 -16.05 -7.70
C GLU A 48 11.21 -15.75 -7.18
N LEU A 49 10.17 -16.33 -7.79
CA LEU A 49 8.81 -16.22 -7.27
C LEU A 49 8.66 -16.88 -5.91
N ARG A 50 9.30 -18.03 -5.68
CA ARG A 50 9.29 -18.67 -4.36
C ARG A 50 9.91 -17.77 -3.30
N ASP A 51 11.08 -17.22 -3.60
CA ASP A 51 11.79 -16.32 -2.69
C ASP A 51 10.97 -15.04 -2.42
N LEU A 52 10.28 -14.50 -3.43
CA LEU A 52 9.35 -13.38 -3.26
C LEU A 52 8.15 -13.75 -2.37
N LEU A 53 7.49 -14.87 -2.66
CA LEU A 53 6.21 -15.26 -2.06
C LEU A 53 6.36 -15.79 -0.63
N ASP A 54 7.55 -16.22 -0.24
CA ASP A 54 7.85 -16.55 1.16
C ASP A 54 8.09 -15.30 2.03
N LEU A 55 8.20 -14.10 1.43
CA LEU A 55 8.26 -12.83 2.18
C LEU A 55 6.86 -12.33 2.55
N PRO A 56 6.71 -11.67 3.73
CA PRO A 56 5.52 -10.88 4.02
C PRO A 56 5.26 -9.85 2.93
N TYR A 57 4.00 -9.61 2.59
CA TYR A 57 3.60 -8.68 1.52
C TYR A 57 4.25 -7.30 1.59
N ALA A 58 4.40 -6.73 2.78
CA ALA A 58 5.05 -5.43 3.00
C ALA A 58 6.56 -5.40 2.67
N ARG A 59 7.21 -6.58 2.58
CA ARG A 59 8.62 -6.73 2.25
C ARG A 59 8.88 -7.28 0.86
N GLN A 60 7.84 -7.45 0.03
CA GLN A 60 7.98 -7.93 -1.35
C GLN A 60 8.36 -6.75 -2.27
N PRO A 61 9.62 -6.65 -2.73
CA PRO A 61 10.12 -5.46 -3.43
C PRO A 61 9.74 -5.43 -4.91
N ARG A 62 9.37 -6.58 -5.47
CA ARG A 62 9.01 -6.80 -6.88
C ARG A 62 7.60 -7.38 -6.98
N SER A 63 7.04 -7.36 -8.18
CA SER A 63 5.83 -8.04 -8.60
C SER A 63 6.14 -9.34 -9.35
N PRO A 64 5.19 -10.28 -9.42
CA PRO A 64 5.34 -11.50 -10.22
C PRO A 64 5.60 -11.21 -11.70
N LEU A 65 4.99 -10.15 -12.25
CA LEU A 65 5.20 -9.74 -13.63
C LEU A 65 6.63 -9.23 -13.88
N GLU A 66 7.17 -8.39 -13.00
CA GLU A 66 8.57 -7.92 -13.13
C GLU A 66 9.55 -9.09 -13.14
N ILE A 67 9.36 -10.08 -12.26
CA ILE A 67 10.21 -11.28 -12.25
C ILE A 67 10.03 -12.08 -13.56
N ALA A 68 8.81 -12.21 -14.07
CA ALA A 68 8.57 -12.87 -15.36
C ALA A 68 9.25 -12.15 -16.54
N GLN A 69 9.29 -10.82 -16.51
CA GLN A 69 9.98 -9.98 -17.49
C GLN A 69 11.49 -10.19 -17.42
N GLU A 70 12.08 -10.24 -16.22
CA GLU A 70 13.51 -10.53 -16.03
C GLU A 70 13.91 -11.93 -16.55
N ALA A 71 13.05 -12.93 -16.39
CA ALA A 71 13.33 -14.30 -16.85
C ALA A 71 13.57 -14.40 -18.37
N THR A 72 13.04 -13.44 -19.15
CA THR A 72 13.15 -13.44 -20.62
C THR A 72 14.57 -13.20 -21.14
N VAL A 73 15.44 -12.61 -20.31
CA VAL A 73 16.85 -12.36 -20.64
C VAL A 73 17.57 -13.65 -21.01
N ILE A 74 17.25 -14.77 -20.35
CA ILE A 74 17.88 -16.08 -20.62
C ILE A 74 17.68 -16.52 -22.08
N VAL A 75 16.49 -16.31 -22.63
CA VAL A 75 16.22 -16.61 -24.06
C VAL A 75 16.83 -15.54 -24.95
N GLY A 76 16.84 -14.26 -24.52
CA GLY A 76 17.55 -13.18 -25.20
C GLY A 76 19.03 -13.47 -25.41
N ASP A 77 19.73 -14.00 -24.40
CA ASP A 77 21.15 -14.36 -24.46
C ASP A 77 21.41 -15.48 -25.49
N VAL A 78 20.49 -16.44 -25.63
CA VAL A 78 20.59 -17.49 -26.66
C VAL A 78 20.41 -16.92 -28.07
N LEU A 79 19.49 -15.97 -28.25
CA LEU A 79 19.29 -15.29 -29.53
C LEU A 79 20.51 -14.43 -29.91
N ASP A 80 21.09 -13.73 -28.93
CA ASP A 80 22.32 -12.93 -29.11
C ASP A 80 23.50 -13.80 -29.50
N ALA A 81 23.72 -14.91 -28.79
CA ALA A 81 24.77 -15.87 -29.10
C ALA A 81 24.60 -16.51 -30.49
N ALA A 82 23.37 -16.63 -30.98
CA ALA A 82 23.05 -17.11 -32.32
C ALA A 82 23.17 -16.02 -33.41
N GLY A 83 23.44 -14.76 -33.03
CA GLY A 83 23.55 -13.64 -33.95
C GLY A 83 22.22 -13.19 -34.57
N VAL A 84 21.11 -13.44 -33.87
CA VAL A 84 19.79 -12.95 -34.29
C VAL A 84 19.75 -11.43 -34.12
N GLU A 85 19.40 -10.69 -35.18
CA GLU A 85 19.29 -9.24 -35.12
C GLU A 85 18.14 -8.82 -34.17
N PRO A 86 18.39 -7.99 -33.15
CA PRO A 86 17.35 -7.49 -32.27
C PRO A 86 16.31 -6.64 -33.03
N PRO A 87 15.02 -6.69 -32.62
CA PRO A 87 14.00 -5.85 -33.23
C PRO A 87 14.22 -4.37 -32.88
N ALA A 88 13.68 -3.47 -33.72
CA ALA A 88 13.60 -2.07 -33.37
C ALA A 88 12.63 -1.87 -32.19
N ARG A 89 13.12 -1.27 -31.10
CA ARG A 89 12.32 -0.93 -29.91
C ARG A 89 12.17 0.58 -29.79
N ASP A 90 11.01 1.02 -29.34
CA ASP A 90 10.79 2.45 -29.07
C ASP A 90 11.52 2.90 -27.78
N ALA A 91 11.70 4.22 -27.63
CA ALA A 91 12.47 4.78 -26.52
C ALA A 91 11.84 4.51 -25.14
N ALA A 92 10.50 4.45 -25.06
CA ALA A 92 9.81 4.20 -23.79
C ALA A 92 9.98 2.74 -23.36
N THR A 93 9.93 1.80 -24.29
CA THR A 93 10.20 0.37 -24.05
C THR A 93 11.64 0.15 -23.59
N ILE A 94 12.61 0.81 -24.23
CA ILE A 94 14.02 0.73 -23.83
C ILE A 94 14.24 1.31 -22.42
N GLU A 95 13.57 2.42 -22.08
CA GLU A 95 13.67 3.02 -20.75
C GLU A 95 13.04 2.14 -19.66
N ALA A 96 11.87 1.56 -19.94
CA ALA A 96 11.14 0.72 -19.00
C ALA A 96 11.84 -0.63 -18.74
N LEU A 97 12.39 -1.24 -19.79
CA LEU A 97 12.97 -2.59 -19.76
C LEU A 97 14.32 -2.61 -20.50
N PRO A 98 15.36 -1.96 -19.97
CA PRO A 98 16.63 -1.81 -20.69
C PRO A 98 17.33 -3.14 -20.99
N GLY A 99 17.12 -4.15 -20.14
CA GLY A 99 17.68 -5.50 -20.32
C GLY A 99 16.96 -6.37 -21.35
N ASP A 100 15.73 -6.02 -21.76
CA ASP A 100 14.95 -6.83 -22.70
C ASP A 100 15.31 -6.51 -24.16
N VAL A 101 16.54 -6.86 -24.55
CA VAL A 101 17.12 -6.52 -25.86
C VAL A 101 16.27 -7.01 -27.03
N TYR A 102 15.63 -8.16 -26.85
CA TYR A 102 14.84 -8.83 -27.87
C TYR A 102 13.34 -8.56 -27.80
N ASP A 103 12.88 -7.63 -26.94
CA ASP A 103 11.45 -7.33 -26.78
C ASP A 103 10.62 -8.60 -26.50
N LEU A 104 11.12 -9.44 -25.58
CA LEU A 104 10.54 -10.72 -25.18
C LEU A 104 9.69 -10.61 -23.92
N ALA A 105 9.86 -9.55 -23.13
CA ALA A 105 9.22 -9.41 -21.84
C ALA A 105 7.70 -9.22 -22.00
N PRO A 106 6.87 -9.98 -21.27
CA PRO A 106 5.43 -9.81 -21.32
C PRO A 106 5.04 -8.44 -20.76
N ALA A 107 4.38 -7.61 -21.57
CA ALA A 107 3.90 -6.29 -21.14
C ALA A 107 2.78 -6.37 -20.06
N SER A 108 2.10 -7.51 -19.94
CA SER A 108 1.02 -7.76 -18.99
C SER A 108 0.89 -9.26 -18.73
N SER A 109 0.44 -9.67 -17.54
CA SER A 109 0.17 -11.08 -17.24
C SER A 109 -0.97 -11.66 -18.09
N THR A 110 -1.79 -10.84 -18.75
CA THR A 110 -2.84 -11.31 -19.67
C THR A 110 -2.29 -12.09 -20.87
N VAL A 111 -1.07 -11.76 -21.32
CA VAL A 111 -0.46 -12.46 -22.48
C VAL A 111 0.11 -13.83 -22.10
N LEU A 112 0.20 -14.12 -20.79
CA LEU A 112 0.62 -15.42 -20.24
C LEU A 112 -0.56 -16.39 -20.08
N GLY A 113 -1.79 -15.97 -20.42
CA GLY A 113 -2.99 -16.78 -20.30
C GLY A 113 -3.84 -16.47 -19.07
N GLU A 114 -5.06 -16.99 -19.07
CA GLU A 114 -6.10 -16.68 -18.09
C GLU A 114 -5.69 -17.06 -16.67
N GLU A 115 -5.13 -18.26 -16.46
CA GLU A 115 -4.72 -18.73 -15.12
C GLU A 115 -3.65 -17.83 -14.49
N ALA A 116 -2.64 -17.42 -15.28
CA ALA A 116 -1.58 -16.53 -14.80
C ALA A 116 -2.12 -15.12 -14.50
N TRP A 117 -3.03 -14.62 -15.35
CA TRP A 117 -3.68 -13.34 -15.13
C TRP A 117 -4.53 -13.32 -13.85
N GLU A 118 -5.42 -14.30 -13.67
CA GLU A 118 -6.28 -14.40 -12.49
C GLU A 118 -5.46 -14.52 -11.20
N ALA A 119 -4.43 -15.36 -11.21
CA ALA A 119 -3.55 -15.52 -10.06
C ALA A 119 -2.80 -14.22 -9.73
N HIS A 120 -2.33 -13.49 -10.75
CA HIS A 120 -1.64 -12.21 -10.57
C HIS A 120 -2.56 -11.15 -9.96
N ILE A 121 -3.80 -11.04 -10.43
CA ILE A 121 -4.80 -10.13 -9.87
C ILE A 121 -5.12 -10.49 -8.42
N ALA A 122 -5.33 -11.78 -8.12
CA ALA A 122 -5.59 -12.26 -6.76
C ALA A 122 -4.44 -11.91 -5.80
N TRP A 123 -3.19 -12.08 -6.23
CA TRP A 123 -2.00 -11.67 -5.48
C TRP A 123 -2.00 -10.15 -5.23
N GLY A 124 -2.27 -9.34 -6.25
CA GLY A 124 -2.30 -7.88 -6.14
C GLY A 124 -3.34 -7.38 -5.14
N VAL A 125 -4.55 -7.92 -5.20
CA VAL A 125 -5.63 -7.61 -4.24
C VAL A 125 -5.24 -7.99 -2.81
N THR A 126 -4.63 -9.16 -2.64
CA THR A 126 -4.21 -9.65 -1.32
C THR A 126 -3.07 -8.80 -0.76
N LYS A 127 -2.07 -8.46 -1.58
CA LYS A 127 -0.97 -7.55 -1.20
C LYS A 127 -1.51 -6.19 -0.78
N ALA A 128 -2.39 -5.57 -1.58
CA ALA A 128 -3.00 -4.28 -1.27
C ALA A 128 -3.81 -4.29 0.04
N SER A 129 -4.56 -5.37 0.27
CA SER A 129 -5.32 -5.57 1.51
C SER A 129 -4.39 -5.70 2.72
N ALA A 130 -3.30 -6.46 2.59
CA ALA A 130 -2.30 -6.59 3.63
C ALA A 130 -1.58 -5.26 3.91
N MET A 131 -1.25 -4.48 2.87
CA MET A 131 -0.62 -3.17 3.04
C MET A 131 -1.55 -2.21 3.80
N THR A 132 -2.84 -2.15 3.43
CA THR A 132 -3.85 -1.34 4.14
C THR A 132 -4.01 -1.73 5.60
N ALA A 133 -3.95 -3.03 5.92
CA ALA A 133 -4.03 -3.52 7.29
C ALA A 133 -2.78 -3.20 8.13
N THR A 134 -1.63 -2.97 7.48
CA THR A 134 -0.34 -2.72 8.16
C THR A 134 -0.09 -1.23 8.41
N VAL A 135 -0.80 -0.32 7.73
CA VAL A 135 -0.80 1.10 8.08
C VAL A 135 -1.49 1.24 9.43
N GLN A 136 -0.72 1.52 10.49
CA GLN A 136 -1.30 1.88 11.79
C GLN A 136 -2.26 3.04 11.59
N ARG A 137 -3.55 2.82 11.90
CA ARG A 137 -4.53 3.89 11.86
C ARG A 137 -4.06 5.01 12.79
N PRO A 138 -4.01 6.27 12.34
CA PRO A 138 -3.72 7.40 13.21
C PRO A 138 -4.65 7.37 14.42
N VAL A 139 -4.10 7.59 15.61
CA VAL A 139 -4.89 7.55 16.84
C VAL A 139 -5.41 8.95 17.14
N ALA A 140 -6.72 9.06 17.36
CA ALA A 140 -7.35 10.28 17.87
C ALA A 140 -7.63 10.12 19.37
N ALA A 141 -7.13 11.05 20.18
CA ALA A 141 -7.43 11.10 21.61
C ALA A 141 -8.77 11.78 21.86
N TYR A 142 -9.57 11.22 22.76
CA TYR A 142 -10.78 11.85 23.27
C TYR A 142 -10.66 12.11 24.77
N VAL A 143 -10.88 13.35 25.18
CA VAL A 143 -10.99 13.76 26.58
C VAL A 143 -12.42 14.20 26.82
N GLY A 144 -13.21 13.39 27.52
CA GLY A 144 -14.58 13.74 27.87
C GLY A 144 -15.31 12.58 28.54
N ARG A 145 -16.34 12.92 29.32
CA ARG A 145 -17.16 11.93 30.05
C ARG A 145 -18.45 11.52 29.34
N ASN A 146 -18.83 12.24 28.29
CA ASN A 146 -20.09 11.97 27.61
C ASN A 146 -19.93 10.75 26.66
N LEU A 147 -20.63 9.67 26.98
CA LEU A 147 -20.59 8.43 26.21
C LEU A 147 -21.21 8.59 24.81
N MET A 148 -22.27 9.41 24.67
CA MET A 148 -22.93 9.63 23.38
C MET A 148 -22.03 10.38 22.40
N ASP A 149 -21.25 11.33 22.91
CA ASP A 149 -20.24 12.04 22.13
C ASP A 149 -19.16 11.07 21.66
N ARG A 150 -18.65 10.24 22.58
CA ARG A 150 -17.63 9.24 22.27
C ARG A 150 -18.09 8.28 21.18
N THR A 151 -19.32 7.75 21.28
CA THR A 151 -19.88 6.84 20.28
C THR A 151 -20.00 7.53 18.91
N ARG A 152 -20.50 8.77 18.87
CA ARG A 152 -20.63 9.52 17.62
C ARG A 152 -19.28 9.86 17.01
N LEU A 153 -18.31 10.27 17.83
CA LEU A 153 -16.93 10.55 17.41
C LEU A 153 -16.23 9.29 16.91
N ALA A 154 -16.42 8.14 17.56
CA ALA A 154 -15.80 6.89 17.16
C ALA A 154 -16.25 6.47 15.76
N SER A 155 -17.55 6.59 15.47
CA SER A 155 -18.09 6.28 14.13
C SER A 155 -17.52 7.20 13.04
N VAL A 156 -17.36 8.50 13.33
CA VAL A 156 -16.79 9.44 12.34
C VAL A 156 -15.27 9.24 12.19
N ALA A 157 -14.56 9.00 13.29
CA ALA A 157 -13.13 8.69 13.29
C ALA A 157 -12.84 7.44 12.45
N GLU A 158 -13.62 6.38 12.65
CA GLU A 158 -13.48 5.14 11.88
C GLU A 158 -13.72 5.36 10.38
N ALA A 159 -14.76 6.11 10.01
CA ALA A 159 -15.03 6.46 8.62
C ALA A 159 -13.90 7.32 7.99
N ALA A 160 -13.16 8.07 8.80
CA ALA A 160 -11.99 8.85 8.39
C ALA A 160 -10.66 8.08 8.50
N GLY A 161 -10.68 6.80 8.87
CA GLY A 161 -9.48 5.96 8.98
C GLY A 161 -8.72 6.08 10.32
N TYR A 162 -9.28 6.75 11.32
CA TYR A 162 -8.68 6.90 12.65
C TYR A 162 -9.17 5.82 13.62
N SER A 163 -8.36 5.58 14.66
CA SER A 163 -8.78 4.87 15.87
C SER A 163 -9.03 5.88 16.98
N LEU A 164 -10.26 5.97 17.51
CA LEU A 164 -10.56 6.85 18.64
C LEU A 164 -10.31 6.12 19.97
N VAL A 165 -9.43 6.67 20.80
CA VAL A 165 -9.14 6.14 22.15
C VAL A 165 -9.36 7.21 23.21
N GLU A 166 -9.49 6.79 24.47
CA GLU A 166 -9.49 7.74 25.57
C GLU A 166 -8.07 8.27 25.79
N TRP A 167 -7.97 9.55 26.11
CA TRP A 167 -6.67 10.18 26.36
C TRP A 167 -5.97 9.57 27.58
N GLU A 168 -4.69 9.26 27.38
CA GLU A 168 -3.72 8.90 28.39
C GLU A 168 -2.51 9.85 28.30
N PRO A 169 -1.72 10.02 29.38
CA PRO A 169 -0.57 10.93 29.38
C PRO A 169 0.54 10.59 28.38
N ASP A 170 0.61 9.35 27.87
CA ASP A 170 1.53 8.99 26.78
C ASP A 170 0.98 9.49 25.44
N THR A 171 1.54 10.61 24.97
CA THR A 171 1.07 11.34 23.79
C THR A 171 1.67 10.87 22.47
N SER A 172 2.63 9.95 22.50
CA SER A 172 3.45 9.56 21.34
C SER A 172 2.65 8.99 20.15
N GLN A 173 1.42 8.54 20.40
CA GLN A 173 0.56 7.87 19.43
C GLN A 173 -0.49 8.78 18.77
N TYR A 174 -0.72 10.00 19.29
CA TYR A 174 -1.87 10.81 18.90
C TYR A 174 -1.58 11.73 17.71
N ALA A 175 -2.40 11.62 16.66
CA ALA A 175 -2.37 12.55 15.53
C ALA A 175 -3.24 13.79 15.77
N VAL A 176 -4.33 13.64 16.54
CA VAL A 176 -5.27 14.71 16.89
C VAL A 176 -5.92 14.42 18.24
N ALA A 177 -6.27 15.46 18.99
CA ALA A 177 -6.99 15.34 20.24
C ALA A 177 -8.28 16.18 20.25
N LEU A 178 -9.36 15.58 20.74
CA LEU A 178 -10.68 16.19 20.86
C LEU A 178 -11.01 16.32 22.35
N VAL A 179 -11.11 17.56 22.83
CA VAL A 179 -11.19 17.84 24.27
C VAL A 179 -12.51 18.54 24.60
N ASP A 180 -13.36 17.87 25.39
CA ASP A 180 -14.51 18.52 26.01
C ASP A 180 -14.03 19.42 27.15
N LEU A 181 -14.17 20.73 26.98
CA LEU A 181 -13.76 21.75 27.95
C LEU A 181 -14.57 21.68 29.27
N ALA A 182 -15.67 20.93 29.32
CA ALA A 182 -16.39 20.64 30.56
C ALA A 182 -15.77 19.46 31.35
N ASP A 183 -14.78 18.75 30.81
CA ASP A 183 -14.04 17.72 31.52
C ASP A 183 -13.03 18.36 32.49
N SER A 184 -12.96 17.84 33.72
CA SER A 184 -12.03 18.34 34.73
C SER A 184 -10.55 18.15 34.33
N ARG A 185 -10.27 17.24 33.38
CA ARG A 185 -8.94 16.98 32.86
C ARG A 185 -8.58 17.87 31.66
N ALA A 186 -9.49 18.70 31.17
CA ALA A 186 -9.32 19.42 29.91
C ALA A 186 -8.05 20.30 29.90
N ASP A 187 -7.83 21.12 30.93
CA ASP A 187 -6.69 22.05 30.98
C ASP A 187 -5.35 21.29 30.97
N ASP A 188 -5.24 20.21 31.74
CA ASP A 188 -4.06 19.34 31.81
C ASP A 188 -3.79 18.62 30.48
N ALA A 189 -4.83 18.02 29.90
CA ALA A 189 -4.73 17.34 28.62
C ALA A 189 -4.29 18.28 27.50
N ILE A 190 -4.87 19.49 27.43
CA ILE A 190 -4.51 20.49 26.41
C ILE A 190 -3.02 20.84 26.52
N GLY A 191 -2.54 21.12 27.74
CA GLY A 191 -1.13 21.46 27.96
C GLY A 191 -0.19 20.34 27.51
N VAL A 192 -0.41 19.13 28.01
CA VAL A 192 0.42 17.95 27.72
C VAL A 192 0.43 17.61 26.22
N LEU A 193 -0.75 17.65 25.57
CA LEU A 193 -0.87 17.34 24.14
C LEU A 193 -0.26 18.42 23.25
N ALA A 194 -0.44 19.70 23.61
CA ALA A 194 0.12 20.81 22.85
C ALA A 194 1.66 20.85 22.96
N GLU A 195 2.21 20.58 24.15
CA GLU A 195 3.67 20.46 24.35
C GLU A 195 4.27 19.33 23.49
N ALA A 196 3.52 18.25 23.30
CA ALA A 196 3.91 17.14 22.42
C ALA A 196 3.67 17.42 20.92
N GLY A 197 3.17 18.61 20.56
CA GLY A 197 2.90 18.99 19.16
C GLY A 197 1.64 18.38 18.55
N VAL A 198 0.76 17.78 19.36
CA VAL A 198 -0.51 17.21 18.90
C VAL A 198 -1.48 18.36 18.56
N ARG A 199 -2.22 18.23 17.46
CA ARG A 199 -3.31 19.18 17.13
C ARG A 199 -4.46 18.99 18.11
N VAL A 200 -4.76 20.01 18.92
CA VAL A 200 -5.80 19.94 19.96
C VAL A 200 -7.02 20.78 19.57
N ILE A 201 -8.20 20.16 19.55
CA ILE A 201 -9.49 20.79 19.27
C ILE A 201 -10.34 20.78 20.54
N GLY A 202 -10.50 21.94 21.16
CA GLY A 202 -11.36 22.13 22.34
C GLY A 202 -12.81 22.41 21.95
N PHE A 203 -13.78 21.78 22.61
CA PHE A 203 -15.20 22.08 22.43
C PHE A 203 -15.97 22.12 23.76
N GLY A 204 -17.05 22.89 23.85
CA GLY A 204 -17.82 22.99 25.10
C GLY A 204 -19.23 23.57 24.95
N PRO A 205 -20.13 23.42 25.96
CA PRO A 205 -21.56 23.76 25.87
C PRO A 205 -21.81 25.23 25.53
N HIS A 206 -21.13 26.12 26.24
CA HIS A 206 -21.09 27.56 26.02
C HIS A 206 -19.65 27.98 26.20
N VAL A 207 -18.90 28.00 25.11
CA VAL A 207 -17.55 28.57 25.12
C VAL A 207 -17.69 30.08 25.30
N ASP A 208 -17.55 30.56 26.53
CA ASP A 208 -17.42 31.98 26.81
C ASP A 208 -15.97 32.45 26.55
N ASP A 209 -15.78 33.77 26.48
CA ASP A 209 -14.49 34.37 26.14
C ASP A 209 -13.35 33.90 27.07
N ILE A 210 -13.68 33.57 28.33
CA ILE A 210 -12.71 33.17 29.35
C ILE A 210 -12.24 31.73 29.13
N ALA A 211 -13.16 30.78 28.94
CA ALA A 211 -12.82 29.38 28.67
C ALA A 211 -12.06 29.24 27.34
N MET A 212 -12.45 30.01 26.33
CA MET A 212 -11.74 30.03 25.04
C MET A 212 -10.33 30.61 25.15
N ALA A 213 -10.18 31.74 25.84
CA ALA A 213 -8.88 32.35 26.04
C ALA A 213 -7.94 31.42 26.82
N ARG A 214 -8.46 30.74 27.85
CA ARG A 214 -7.69 29.77 28.64
C ARG A 214 -7.21 28.59 27.78
N ALA A 215 -8.11 27.91 27.09
CA ALA A 215 -7.75 26.75 26.27
C ALA A 215 -6.71 27.11 25.18
N ARG A 216 -6.84 28.28 24.55
CA ARG A 216 -5.83 28.77 23.60
C ARG A 216 -4.49 29.11 24.25
N ALA A 217 -4.51 29.73 25.43
CA ALA A 217 -3.29 30.03 26.17
C ALA A 217 -2.52 28.75 26.58
N LEU A 218 -3.24 27.65 26.79
CA LEU A 218 -2.67 26.32 27.05
C LEU A 218 -2.20 25.59 25.78
N GLY A 219 -2.43 26.14 24.59
CA GLY A 219 -1.94 25.59 23.32
C GLY A 219 -2.98 24.89 22.46
N ALA A 220 -4.28 24.99 22.77
CA ALA A 220 -5.32 24.47 21.89
C ALA A 220 -5.25 25.13 20.50
N SER A 221 -5.19 24.30 19.45
CA SER A 221 -5.13 24.77 18.06
C SER A 221 -6.43 25.45 17.66
N GLU A 222 -7.56 24.89 18.07
CA GLU A 222 -8.88 25.44 17.82
C GLU A 222 -9.80 25.25 19.02
N VAL A 223 -10.72 26.20 19.22
CA VAL A 223 -11.73 26.14 20.27
C VAL A 223 -13.08 26.55 19.69
N VAL A 224 -14.09 25.70 19.83
CA VAL A 224 -15.41 25.87 19.18
C VAL A 224 -16.58 25.54 20.11
N ALA A 225 -17.75 26.10 19.82
CA ALA A 225 -18.98 25.70 20.50
C ALA A 225 -19.35 24.26 20.14
N ARG A 226 -19.87 23.52 21.12
CA ARG A 226 -20.27 22.11 20.98
C ARG A 226 -21.21 21.87 19.79
N SER A 227 -22.21 22.72 19.59
CA SER A 227 -23.13 22.61 18.45
C SER A 227 -22.40 22.69 17.10
N ARG A 228 -21.44 23.61 16.97
CA ARG A 228 -20.61 23.76 15.77
C ARG A 228 -19.66 22.58 15.60
N PHE A 229 -19.02 22.13 16.67
CA PHE A 229 -18.14 20.96 16.67
C PHE A 229 -18.84 19.74 16.08
N PHE A 230 -20.02 19.39 16.62
CA PHE A 230 -20.80 18.23 16.18
C PHE A 230 -21.44 18.39 14.78
N SER A 231 -21.61 19.62 14.29
CA SER A 231 -22.09 19.86 12.92
C SER A 231 -21.01 19.64 11.84
N ARG A 232 -19.73 19.57 12.25
CA ARG A 232 -18.57 19.56 11.36
C ARG A 232 -17.58 18.44 11.70
N LEU A 233 -18.06 17.32 12.24
CA LEU A 233 -17.19 16.27 12.77
C LEU A 233 -16.13 15.77 11.78
N GLY A 234 -16.47 15.67 10.49
CA GLY A 234 -15.52 15.25 9.46
C GLY A 234 -14.37 16.23 9.20
N GLU A 235 -14.53 17.53 9.52
CA GLU A 235 -13.47 18.54 9.34
C GLU A 235 -12.33 18.38 10.37
N TRP A 236 -12.60 17.72 11.50
CA TRP A 236 -11.63 17.56 12.58
C TRP A 236 -10.65 16.40 12.35
N PHE A 237 -11.04 15.43 11.52
CA PHE A 237 -10.22 14.31 11.11
C PHE A 237 -9.72 14.57 9.68
N ALA A 238 -8.51 15.11 9.55
CA ALA A 238 -7.91 15.26 8.23
C ALA A 238 -7.68 13.85 7.64
N PRO A 239 -8.03 13.59 6.36
CA PRO A 239 -7.71 12.31 5.74
C PRO A 239 -6.20 12.11 5.77
N VAL A 240 -5.77 10.99 6.33
CA VAL A 240 -4.37 10.56 6.22
C VAL A 240 -4.20 10.05 4.79
N VAL A 241 -3.45 10.79 4.00
CA VAL A 241 -3.02 10.39 2.64
C VAL A 241 -1.92 9.35 2.75
#